data_AF-A0A149ULC6-F1
#
_entry.id   AF-A0A149ULC6-F1
#
_cell.length_a   1.000
_cell.length_b   1.000
_cell.length_c   1.000
_cell.angle_alpha   90.00
_cell.angle_beta   90.00
_cell.angle_gamma   90.00
#
_symmetry.space_group_name_H-M   'P 1'
#
loop_
_entity.id
_entity.type
_entity.pdbx_description
1 polymer ?
#
loop_
_entity_poly.entity_id
_entity_poly.type
_entity_poly.pdbx_seq_one_letter_code
_entity_poly.pdbx_strand_id
1 'polypeptide(L)' 'PNNGWYNVPLVLIMVGVIGGLAAFGLVGIFVGPMILSVTYTLVKSWLSDAELPSSTEDTPLPSLPHTAQDAPHPAEAK' A
#
# COMPACT_ATOMS: atom_id res chain seq x y z
N PRO A 1 -16.90 9.89 -13.46
CA PRO A 1 -16.93 10.68 -12.20
C PRO A 1 -16.30 9.89 -11.06
N ASN A 2 -14.99 10.03 -10.95
CA ASN A 2 -14.04 9.29 -10.11
C ASN A 2 -13.88 9.93 -8.72
N ASN A 3 -14.92 9.95 -7.91
CA ASN A 3 -14.85 10.42 -6.52
C ASN A 3 -14.80 9.25 -5.52
N GLY A 4 -13.90 8.28 -5.75
CA GLY A 4 -13.68 7.14 -4.84
C GLY A 4 -12.81 7.43 -3.62
N TRP A 5 -12.47 8.70 -3.36
CA TRP A 5 -11.34 9.09 -2.51
C TRP A 5 -11.75 9.95 -1.33
N TYR A 6 -12.91 9.70 -0.72
CA TYR A 6 -13.29 10.42 0.49
C TYR A 6 -12.46 9.92 1.69
N ASN A 7 -11.21 10.37 1.74
CA ASN A 7 -10.59 10.99 2.90
C ASN A 7 -10.83 10.27 4.24
N VAL A 8 -10.31 9.04 4.32
CA VAL A 8 -10.16 8.27 5.56
C VAL A 8 -9.68 9.09 6.78
N PRO A 9 -8.78 10.11 6.65
CA PRO A 9 -8.32 10.88 7.79
C PRO A 9 -9.41 11.63 8.56
N LEU A 10 -10.38 12.23 7.85
CA LEU A 10 -11.43 13.03 8.50
C LEU A 10 -12.37 12.15 9.32
N VAL A 11 -12.79 11.01 8.74
CA VAL A 11 -13.70 10.07 9.39
C VAL A 11 -13.02 9.41 10.59
N LEU A 12 -11.74 9.04 10.48
CA LEU A 12 -10.96 8.52 11.61
C LEU A 12 -10.98 9.54 12.77
N ILE A 13 -10.63 10.80 12.51
CA ILE A 13 -10.59 11.82 13.57
C ILE A 13 -11.97 12.02 14.21
N MET A 14 -13.05 12.09 13.42
CA MET A 14 -14.41 12.18 13.96
C MET A 14 -14.78 11.00 14.86
N VAL A 15 -14.48 9.77 14.43
CA VAL A 15 -14.74 8.56 15.22
C VAL A 15 -13.94 8.57 16.53
N GLY A 16 -12.68 9.03 16.48
CA GLY A 16 -11.84 9.18 17.68
C GLY A 16 -12.39 10.20 18.67
N VAL A 17 -12.76 11.39 18.21
CA VAL A 17 -13.29 12.45 19.08
C VAL A 17 -14.65 12.07 19.67
N ILE A 18 -15.57 11.51 18.86
CA ILE A 18 -16.90 11.08 19.32
C ILE A 18 -16.79 9.93 20.32
N GLY A 19 -15.96 8.92 20.01
CA GLY A 19 -15.74 7.79 20.91
C GLY A 19 -15.07 8.22 22.22
N GLY A 20 -14.10 9.13 22.16
CA GLY A 20 -13.47 9.71 23.33
C GLY A 20 -14.47 10.48 24.19
N LEU A 21 -15.29 11.34 23.59
CA LEU A 21 -16.35 12.09 24.27
C LEU A 21 -17.35 11.15 24.98
N ALA A 22 -17.74 10.06 24.34
CA ALA A 22 -18.67 9.09 24.92
C ALA A 22 -18.07 8.28 26.08
N ALA A 23 -16.77 7.97 26.04
CA ALA A 23 -16.10 7.17 27.07
C ALA A 23 -15.62 8.00 28.27
N PHE A 24 -15.07 9.21 28.04
CA PHE A 24 -14.38 10.00 29.06
C PHE A 24 -14.82 11.49 29.10
N GLY A 25 -15.85 11.88 28.35
CA GLY A 25 -16.30 13.28 28.29
C GLY A 25 -15.29 14.20 27.62
N LEU A 26 -15.15 15.44 28.09
CA LEU A 26 -14.27 16.47 27.48
C LEU A 26 -12.80 16.03 27.34
N VAL A 27 -12.30 15.22 28.28
CA VAL A 27 -10.93 14.67 28.24
C VAL A 27 -10.73 13.81 26.98
N GLY A 28 -11.79 13.16 26.54
CA GLY A 28 -11.83 12.34 25.34
C GLY A 28 -11.59 13.08 24.02
N ILE A 29 -11.71 14.41 23.97
CA ILE A 29 -11.35 15.18 22.76
C ILE A 29 -9.84 15.12 22.51
N PHE A 30 -9.03 15.09 23.57
CA PHE A 30 -7.58 14.97 23.47
C PHE A 30 -7.14 13.50 23.40
N VAL A 31 -7.77 12.65 24.21
CA VAL A 31 -7.38 11.23 24.35
C VAL A 31 -7.92 10.38 23.21
N GLY A 32 -9.08 10.72 22.64
CA GLY A 32 -9.75 9.98 21.57
C GLY A 32 -8.88 9.83 20.31
N PRO A 33 -8.40 10.94 19.70
CA PRO A 33 -7.47 10.87 18.57
C PRO A 33 -6.14 10.19 18.91
N MET A 34 -5.64 10.36 20.15
CA MET A 34 -4.39 9.75 20.61
C MET A 34 -4.47 8.21 20.60
N ILE A 35 -5.48 7.64 21.25
CA ILE A 35 -5.67 6.18 21.30
C ILE A 35 -5.95 5.63 19.89
N LEU A 36 -6.74 6.35 19.09
CA LEU A 36 -7.03 5.93 17.72
C LEU A 36 -5.78 5.85 16.86
N SER A 37 -4.84 6.79 16.99
CA SER A 37 -3.56 6.76 16.26
C SER A 37 -2.73 5.52 16.62
N VAL A 38 -2.65 5.19 17.91
CA VAL A 38 -1.93 4.00 18.38
C VAL A 38 -2.61 2.73 17.90
N THR A 39 -3.92 2.59 18.09
CA THR A 39 -4.69 1.42 17.63
C THR A 39 -4.61 1.26 16.12
N TYR A 40 -4.75 2.34 15.35
CA TYR A 40 -4.61 2.31 13.90
C TYR A 40 -3.22 1.82 13.49
N THR A 41 -2.18 2.28 14.18
CA THR A 41 -0.79 1.84 13.92
C THR A 41 -0.60 0.37 14.26
N LEU A 42 -1.16 -0.11 15.38
CA LEU A 42 -1.09 -1.53 15.76
C LEU A 42 -1.84 -2.43 14.78
N VAL A 43 -3.06 -2.05 14.39
CA VAL A 43 -3.86 -2.77 13.39
C VAL A 43 -3.17 -2.76 12.03
N LYS A 44 -2.59 -1.61 11.63
CA LYS A 44 -1.80 -1.50 10.40
C LYS A 44 -0.58 -2.41 10.45
N SER A 45 0.15 -2.43 11.56
CA SER A 45 1.32 -3.30 11.73
C SER A 45 0.95 -4.77 11.58
N TRP A 46 -0.15 -5.20 12.21
CA TRP A 46 -0.64 -6.57 12.07
C TRP A 46 -1.05 -6.90 10.62
N LEU A 47 -1.69 -5.96 9.93
CA LEU A 47 -2.10 -6.15 8.54
C LEU A 47 -0.89 -6.14 7.57
N SER A 48 0.13 -5.34 7.85
CA SER A 48 1.37 -5.28 7.05
C SER A 48 2.17 -6.58 7.12
N ASP A 49 2.12 -7.31 8.23
CA ASP A 49 2.75 -8.63 8.33
C ASP A 49 2.03 -9.70 7.49
N ALA A 50 0.77 -9.46 7.09
CA ALA A 50 0.00 -10.35 6.22
C ALA A 50 0.24 -10.11 4.71
N GLU A 51 0.98 -9.05 4.35
CA GLU A 51 1.40 -8.82 2.98
C GLU A 51 2.61 -9.72 2.69
N LEU A 52 2.32 -10.93 2.20
CA LEU A 52 3.33 -11.76 1.55
C LEU A 52 4.04 -10.87 0.53
N PRO A 53 5.38 -10.92 0.42
CA PRO A 53 6.07 -10.25 -0.66
C PRO A 53 5.46 -10.80 -1.94
N SER A 54 4.61 -10.00 -2.59
CA SER A 54 4.26 -10.25 -3.97
C SER A 54 5.59 -10.20 -4.67
N SER A 55 6.07 -11.37 -5.08
CA SER A 55 7.10 -11.52 -6.09
C SER A 55 6.55 -10.90 -7.38
N THR A 56 6.50 -9.58 -7.39
CA THR A 56 6.68 -8.77 -8.58
C THR A 56 8.08 -8.19 -8.44
N GLU A 57 9.05 -9.10 -8.34
CA GLU A 57 10.22 -8.94 -9.19
C GLU A 57 9.70 -8.99 -10.63
N ASP A 58 9.24 -7.83 -11.12
CA ASP A 58 9.73 -7.34 -12.40
C ASP A 58 11.24 -7.12 -12.22
N THR A 59 11.98 -8.21 -12.06
CA THR A 59 13.30 -8.30 -12.66
C THR A 59 12.91 -8.48 -14.13
N PRO A 60 13.10 -7.48 -15.02
CA PRO A 60 13.27 -7.82 -16.42
C PRO A 60 14.40 -8.84 -16.36
N LEU A 61 14.07 -10.11 -16.57
CA LEU A 61 15.08 -11.11 -16.91
C LEU A 61 15.99 -10.37 -17.90
N PRO A 62 17.30 -10.30 -17.65
CA PRO A 62 18.22 -9.96 -18.72
C PRO A 62 17.96 -11.05 -19.76
N SER A 63 17.01 -10.79 -20.66
CA SER A 63 16.78 -11.59 -21.83
C SER A 63 18.15 -11.59 -22.48
N LEU A 64 18.67 -12.81 -22.53
CA LEU A 64 19.97 -13.20 -23.06
C LEU A 64 20.45 -12.19 -24.09
N PRO A 65 21.75 -11.81 -24.06
CA PRO A 65 22.34 -10.97 -25.09
C PRO A 65 21.72 -11.34 -26.43
N HIS A 66 21.04 -10.37 -27.02
CA HIS A 66 20.60 -10.37 -28.41
C HIS A 66 21.88 -10.36 -29.27
N THR A 67 22.65 -11.44 -29.17
CA THR A 67 23.89 -11.72 -29.90
C THR A 67 23.68 -12.92 -30.82
N ALA A 68 22.48 -13.50 -30.82
CA ALA A 68 22.07 -14.52 -31.79
C ALA A 68 21.10 -13.97 -32.86
N GLN A 69 21.05 -12.65 -33.03
CA GLN A 69 20.26 -11.98 -34.06
C GLN A 69 21.13 -11.07 -34.93
N ASP A 70 22.35 -11.54 -35.21
CA ASP A 70 23.24 -10.98 -36.23
C ASP A 70 24.06 -12.09 -36.90
N ALA A 71 23.38 -13.15 -37.35
CA ALA A 71 23.93 -14.07 -38.33
C ALA A 71 23.31 -13.72 -39.69
N PRO A 72 24.09 -13.16 -40.64
CA PRO A 72 23.66 -13.00 -42.02
C PRO A 72 23.21 -14.35 -42.59
N HIS A 73 22.01 -14.37 -43.17
CA HIS A 73 21.52 -15.47 -44.00
C HIS A 73 22.58 -15.78 -45.06
N PRO A 74 23.25 -16.96 -45.03
CA PRO A 74 24.07 -17.35 -46.15
C PRO A 74 23.08 -17.59 -47.29
N ALA A 75 23.21 -16.78 -48.32
CA ALA A 75 22.63 -17.05 -49.61
C ALA A 75 23.20 -18.39 -50.13
N GLU A 76 22.58 -19.50 -49.75
CA GLU A 76 22.78 -20.81 -50.35
C GLU A 76 21.47 -21.25 -51.03
N ALA A 77 21.31 -20.77 -52.26
CA ALA A 77 20.53 -21.44 -53.29
C ALA A 77 21.02 -20.97 -54.66
N LYS A 78 22.15 -21.52 -55.11
CA LYS A 78 22.44 -21.67 -56.54
C LYS A 78 23.23 -22.93 -56.79
#